data_AF-A0A0R2DHU5-F1
#
_entry.id   AF-A0A0R2DHU5-F1
#
_cell.length_a   1.000
_cell.length_b   1.000
_cell.length_c   1.000
_cell.angle_alpha   90.00
_cell.angle_beta   90.00
_cell.angle_gamma   90.00
#
_symmetry.space_group_name_H-M   'P 1'
#
loop_
_entity.id
_entity.type
_entity.pdbx_description
1 polymer ?
#
loop_
_entity_poly.entity_id
_entity_poly.type
_entity_poly.pdbx_seq_one_letter_code
_entity_poly.pdbx_strand_id
1 'polypeptide(L)'
;MREFIDEKPRTFESSDEIMTAIELVHERIKSKTQFKIGKRRVDFLIPSLHVALEIDGKLHEFKVVKDSNREIEIMENLNKQMGGNWEVIRIPTKYIETNIKQLGKAIAVLYKKRQNERKKNNGFLPTNWSKTNKVAQINALNDIEDQTKETINLDSVKKPTEL
;
A
#
# COMPACT_ATOMS: atom_id res chain seq x y z
N MET A 1 4.82 25.88 -9.70
CA MET A 1 4.10 25.12 -10.74
C MET A 1 3.65 23.81 -10.11
N ARG A 2 2.34 23.56 -10.06
CA ARG A 2 1.73 22.38 -9.40
C ARG A 2 1.66 21.25 -10.42
N GLU A 3 2.28 20.11 -10.13
CA GLU A 3 1.97 18.85 -10.81
C GLU A 3 1.38 17.90 -9.77
N PHE A 4 0.04 17.85 -9.69
CA PHE A 4 -0.69 16.79 -9.03
C PHE A 4 -1.55 16.10 -10.08
N ILE A 5 -1.40 14.78 -10.14
CA ILE A 5 -2.03 13.82 -11.07
C ILE A 5 -2.11 14.34 -12.50
N ASP A 6 -1.20 13.83 -13.34
CA ASP A 6 -1.14 14.06 -14.78
C ASP A 6 -2.56 14.06 -15.39
N GLU A 7 -2.91 15.08 -16.18
CA GLU A 7 -4.27 15.39 -16.70
C GLU A 7 -4.82 14.34 -17.70
N LYS A 8 -4.30 13.12 -17.67
CA LYS A 8 -4.62 12.04 -18.61
C LYS A 8 -5.40 10.92 -17.90
N PRO A 9 -6.74 10.88 -18.02
CA PRO A 9 -7.58 9.84 -17.40
C PRO A 9 -7.35 8.41 -17.93
N ARG A 10 -6.38 8.18 -18.83
CA ARG A 10 -6.05 6.87 -19.42
C ARG A 10 -4.90 6.13 -18.72
N THR A 11 -4.45 6.60 -17.56
CA THR A 11 -3.28 6.05 -16.85
C THR A 11 -3.65 5.06 -15.75
N PHE A 12 -4.84 4.46 -15.73
CA PHE A 12 -5.18 3.45 -14.72
C PHE A 12 -5.55 2.15 -15.41
N GLU A 13 -5.13 1.02 -14.84
CA GLU A 13 -5.39 -0.30 -15.40
C GLU A 13 -6.63 -0.97 -14.76
N SER A 14 -7.16 -0.38 -13.67
CA SER A 14 -8.34 -0.91 -12.95
C SER A 14 -9.19 0.19 -12.29
N SER A 15 -10.44 -0.14 -11.96
CA SER A 15 -11.31 0.72 -11.14
C SER A 15 -10.77 0.92 -9.73
N ASP A 16 -10.13 -0.10 -9.16
CA ASP A 16 -9.52 -0.03 -7.82
C ASP A 16 -8.37 0.98 -7.76
N GLU A 17 -7.55 1.07 -8.82
CA GLU A 17 -6.55 2.13 -8.94
C GLU A 17 -7.21 3.51 -9.02
N ILE A 18 -8.30 3.67 -9.78
CA ILE A 18 -9.01 4.95 -9.86
C ILE A 18 -9.54 5.36 -8.48
N MET A 19 -10.18 4.44 -7.75
CA MET A 19 -10.67 4.69 -6.41
C MET A 19 -9.52 5.06 -5.46
N THR A 20 -8.40 4.33 -5.53
CA THR A 20 -7.18 4.61 -4.77
C THR A 20 -6.66 6.01 -5.05
N ALA A 21 -6.61 6.43 -6.32
CA ALA A 21 -6.16 7.77 -6.70
C ALA A 21 -7.05 8.87 -6.13
N ILE A 22 -8.38 8.67 -6.16
CA ILE A 22 -9.36 9.59 -5.57
C ILE A 22 -9.11 9.72 -4.06
N GLU A 23 -8.92 8.61 -3.35
CA GLU A 23 -8.69 8.65 -1.90
C GLU A 23 -7.35 9.31 -1.55
N LEU A 24 -6.28 9.03 -2.28
CA LEU A 24 -4.99 9.70 -2.07
C LEU A 24 -5.10 11.22 -2.25
N VAL A 25 -5.89 11.68 -3.23
CA VAL A 25 -6.18 13.11 -3.42
C VAL A 25 -7.02 13.65 -2.26
N HIS A 26 -8.03 12.91 -1.82
CA HIS A 26 -8.89 13.27 -0.69
C HIS A 26 -8.08 13.48 0.60
N GLU A 27 -7.16 12.55 0.89
CA GLU A 27 -6.23 12.63 2.02
C GLU A 27 -5.06 13.61 1.80
N ARG A 28 -4.99 14.27 0.64
CA ARG A 28 -3.92 15.20 0.23
C ARG A 28 -2.53 14.53 0.21
N ILE A 29 -2.49 13.24 -0.05
CA ILE A 29 -1.26 12.46 -0.24
C ILE A 29 -0.80 12.60 -1.69
N LYS A 30 0.38 13.21 -1.85
CA LYS A 30 0.98 13.46 -3.16
C LYS A 30 1.51 12.16 -3.76
N SER A 31 1.01 11.78 -4.93
CA SER A 31 1.43 10.57 -5.64
C SER A 31 1.65 10.81 -7.13
N LYS A 32 2.46 9.95 -7.76
CA LYS A 32 2.60 9.81 -9.22
C LYS A 32 2.01 8.46 -9.64
N THR A 33 1.18 8.45 -10.66
CA THR A 33 0.54 7.22 -11.16
C THR A 33 1.39 6.53 -12.22
N GLN A 34 1.27 5.20 -12.35
CA GLN A 34 1.91 4.38 -13.38
C GLN A 34 3.41 4.70 -13.57
N PHE A 35 4.10 4.90 -12.46
CA PHE A 35 5.48 5.41 -12.45
C PHE A 35 6.47 4.33 -12.89
N LYS A 36 7.30 4.65 -13.89
CA LYS A 36 8.32 3.74 -14.42
C LYS A 36 9.59 3.78 -13.59
N ILE A 37 10.05 2.61 -13.15
CA ILE A 37 11.25 2.41 -12.34
C ILE A 37 12.11 1.33 -13.01
N GLY A 38 13.17 1.75 -13.69
CA GLY A 38 13.99 0.84 -14.51
C GLY A 38 13.12 0.16 -15.58
N LYS A 39 13.03 -1.18 -15.55
CA LYS A 39 12.20 -1.97 -16.46
C LYS A 39 10.78 -2.21 -15.94
N ARG A 40 10.46 -1.76 -14.72
CA ARG A 40 9.18 -1.99 -14.05
C ARG A 40 8.32 -0.74 -14.05
N ARG A 41 7.04 -0.95 -13.79
CA ARG A 41 6.04 0.09 -13.56
C ARG A 41 5.27 -0.26 -12.30
N VAL A 42 5.04 0.74 -11.46
CA VAL A 42 4.25 0.62 -10.22
C VAL A 42 3.02 1.51 -10.34
N ASP A 43 1.93 1.11 -9.69
CA ASP A 43 0.64 1.80 -9.83
C ASP A 43 0.72 3.21 -9.27
N PHE A 44 1.36 3.37 -8.11
CA PHE A 44 1.61 4.68 -7.50
C PHE A 44 3.02 4.77 -6.91
N LEU A 45 3.65 5.93 -7.08
CA LEU A 45 4.81 6.35 -6.30
C LEU A 45 4.37 7.44 -5.31
N ILE A 46 4.66 7.26 -4.02
CA ILE A 46 4.33 8.19 -2.94
C ILE A 46 5.64 8.68 -2.29
N PRO A 47 6.24 9.78 -2.79
CA PRO A 47 7.56 10.21 -2.35
C PRO A 47 7.65 10.59 -0.87
N SER A 48 6.63 11.23 -0.31
CA SER A 48 6.63 11.65 1.10
C SER A 48 6.69 10.48 2.07
N LEU A 49 6.27 9.28 1.65
CA LEU A 49 6.30 8.07 2.46
C LEU A 49 7.45 7.13 2.10
N HIS A 50 8.23 7.44 1.05
CA HIS A 50 9.18 6.49 0.42
C HIS A 50 8.48 5.16 0.06
N VAL A 51 7.30 5.23 -0.54
CA VAL A 51 6.50 4.05 -0.89
C VAL A 51 6.27 3.98 -2.39
N ALA A 52 6.51 2.80 -2.96
CA ALA A 52 5.88 2.37 -4.21
C ALA A 52 4.66 1.52 -3.85
N LEU A 53 3.46 1.97 -4.19
CA LEU A 53 2.20 1.31 -3.86
C LEU A 53 1.69 0.54 -5.08
N GLU A 54 1.29 -0.71 -4.86
CA GLU A 54 0.62 -1.56 -5.85
C GLU A 54 -0.75 -2.01 -5.36
N ILE A 55 -1.74 -1.99 -6.26
CA ILE A 55 -3.11 -2.42 -6.02
C ILE A 55 -3.27 -3.82 -6.62
N ASP A 56 -3.28 -4.82 -5.74
CA ASP A 56 -3.11 -6.22 -6.13
C ASP A 56 -4.46 -6.93 -6.26
N GLY A 57 -4.86 -7.25 -7.49
CA GLY A 57 -6.08 -7.99 -7.79
C GLY A 57 -5.94 -9.49 -7.49
N LYS A 58 -7.03 -10.13 -7.02
CA LYS A 58 -7.09 -11.56 -6.65
C LYS A 58 -6.63 -12.55 -7.74
N LEU A 59 -6.49 -12.14 -9.00
CA LEU A 59 -6.20 -13.01 -10.14
C LEU A 59 -4.76 -13.52 -10.25
N HIS A 60 -3.88 -13.14 -9.32
CA HIS A 60 -2.55 -13.72 -9.25
C HIS A 60 -2.38 -14.52 -7.96
N GLU A 61 -2.75 -15.80 -8.02
CA GLU A 61 -2.13 -16.81 -7.16
C GLU A 61 -0.61 -16.87 -7.43
N PHE A 62 0.10 -15.90 -6.85
CA PHE A 62 1.41 -15.95 -6.22
C PHE A 62 2.45 -16.89 -6.83
N LYS A 63 3.14 -16.44 -7.89
CA LYS A 63 4.52 -16.87 -8.15
C LYS A 63 5.47 -16.18 -7.17
N VAL A 64 5.45 -16.65 -5.92
CA VAL A 64 6.19 -16.16 -4.74
C VAL A 64 7.64 -15.73 -5.02
N VAL A 65 8.36 -16.45 -5.89
CA VAL A 65 9.77 -16.15 -6.21
C VAL A 65 9.91 -15.01 -7.23
N LYS A 66 9.02 -14.98 -8.24
CA LYS A 66 9.03 -13.94 -9.28
C LYS A 66 8.67 -12.58 -8.70
N ASP A 67 7.79 -12.55 -7.70
CA ASP A 67 7.42 -11.34 -6.98
C ASP A 67 8.56 -10.80 -6.11
N SER A 68 9.33 -11.65 -5.42
CA SER A 68 10.48 -11.19 -4.63
C SER A 68 11.50 -10.42 -5.47
N ASN A 69 11.89 -10.98 -6.63
CA ASN A 69 12.91 -10.37 -7.47
C ASN A 69 12.42 -9.05 -8.08
N ARG A 70 11.14 -8.97 -8.44
CA ARG A 70 10.53 -7.73 -8.93
C ARG A 70 10.55 -6.66 -7.85
N GLU A 71 10.19 -7.02 -6.63
CA GLU A 71 10.18 -6.10 -5.49
C GLU A 71 11.59 -5.57 -5.19
N ILE A 72 12.58 -6.47 -5.11
CA ILE A 72 13.99 -6.10 -4.90
C ILE A 72 14.47 -5.16 -6.02
N GLU A 73 14.17 -5.49 -7.28
CA GLU A 73 14.55 -4.64 -8.43
C GLU A 73 13.94 -3.24 -8.31
N ILE A 74 12.66 -3.12 -7.94
CA ILE A 74 12.00 -1.83 -7.73
C ILE A 74 12.68 -1.04 -6.60
N MET A 75 12.86 -1.66 -5.44
CA MET A 75 13.46 -1.00 -4.27
C MET A 75 14.91 -0.59 -4.54
N GLU A 76 15.72 -1.44 -5.15
CA GLU A 76 17.09 -1.09 -5.51
C GLU A 76 17.14 0.10 -6.45
N ASN A 77 16.31 0.12 -7.50
CA ASN A 77 16.29 1.23 -8.45
C ASN A 77 15.82 2.53 -7.77
N LEU A 78 14.78 2.49 -6.93
CA LEU A 78 14.33 3.67 -6.19
C LEU A 78 15.39 4.19 -5.24
N ASN A 79 16.01 3.31 -4.44
CA ASN A 79 17.05 3.70 -3.50
C ASN A 79 18.30 4.23 -4.23
N LYS A 80 18.65 3.68 -5.41
CA LYS A 80 19.75 4.19 -6.25
C LYS A 80 19.43 5.54 -6.90
N GLN A 81 18.21 5.75 -7.38
CA GLN A 81 17.83 6.95 -8.15
C GLN A 81 17.40 8.14 -7.28
N MET A 82 16.70 7.86 -6.18
CA MET A 82 16.04 8.88 -5.35
C MET A 82 16.63 8.97 -3.94
N GLY A 83 17.44 7.98 -3.52
CA GLY A 83 17.92 7.87 -2.14
C GLY A 83 16.79 7.51 -1.16
N GLY A 84 17.17 7.13 0.06
CA GLY A 84 16.24 6.83 1.15
C GLY A 84 16.01 5.35 1.40
N ASN A 85 14.94 5.03 2.12
CA ASN A 85 14.53 3.68 2.49
C ASN A 85 13.18 3.36 1.87
N TRP A 86 13.18 3.17 0.56
CA TRP A 86 11.97 2.88 -0.21
C TRP A 86 11.45 1.47 0.03
N GLU A 87 10.13 1.35 0.14
CA GLU A 87 9.41 0.09 0.30
C GLU A 87 8.33 -0.07 -0.76
N VAL A 88 8.10 -1.31 -1.17
CA VAL A 88 6.96 -1.66 -2.03
C VAL A 88 5.80 -2.13 -1.15
N ILE A 89 4.71 -1.36 -1.08
CA ILE A 89 3.52 -1.74 -0.32
C ILE A 89 2.47 -2.25 -1.29
N ARG A 90 1.91 -3.43 -1.02
CA ARG A 90 0.80 -3.99 -1.80
C ARG A 90 -0.48 -3.95 -0.99
N ILE A 91 -1.54 -3.41 -1.57
CA ILE A 91 -2.88 -3.40 -0.98
C ILE A 91 -3.79 -4.25 -1.87
N PRO A 92 -4.29 -5.39 -1.38
CA PRO A 92 -5.26 -6.19 -2.12
C PRO A 92 -6.53 -5.41 -2.44
N THR A 93 -7.08 -5.58 -3.64
CA THR A 93 -8.31 -4.88 -4.10
C THR A 93 -9.47 -5.04 -3.13
N LYS A 94 -9.59 -6.20 -2.47
CA LYS A 94 -10.64 -6.42 -1.44
C LYS A 94 -10.66 -5.33 -0.35
N TYR A 95 -9.52 -4.76 0.03
CA TYR A 95 -9.49 -3.70 1.05
C TYR A 95 -9.85 -2.33 0.49
N ILE A 96 -9.59 -2.10 -0.81
CA ILE A 96 -10.07 -0.92 -1.53
C ILE A 96 -11.60 -0.96 -1.62
N GLU A 97 -12.16 -2.11 -2.02
CA GLU A 97 -13.60 -2.35 -2.13
C GLU A 97 -14.33 -2.26 -0.78
N THR A 98 -13.72 -2.77 0.30
CA THR A 98 -14.37 -2.89 1.61
C THR A 98 -14.26 -1.60 2.44
N ASN A 99 -13.08 -0.95 2.48
CA ASN A 99 -12.88 0.21 3.33
C ASN A 99 -11.72 1.11 2.85
N ILE A 100 -11.95 1.82 1.74
CA ILE A 100 -10.94 2.69 1.15
C ILE A 100 -10.46 3.83 2.06
N LYS A 101 -11.31 4.32 2.98
CA LYS A 101 -10.97 5.41 3.91
C LYS A 101 -9.84 5.08 4.90
N GLN A 102 -9.42 3.81 4.96
CA GLN A 102 -8.29 3.36 5.77
C GLN A 102 -6.99 3.26 4.95
N LEU A 103 -6.99 3.64 3.67
CA LEU A 103 -5.85 3.47 2.77
C LEU A 103 -4.57 4.11 3.33
N GLY A 104 -4.62 5.39 3.73
CA GLY A 104 -3.45 6.07 4.30
C GLY A 104 -2.92 5.39 5.55
N LYS A 105 -3.82 4.96 6.46
CA LYS A 105 -3.46 4.22 7.68
C LYS A 105 -2.83 2.87 7.33
N ALA A 106 -3.40 2.13 6.38
CA ALA A 106 -2.90 0.83 5.95
C ALA A 106 -1.48 0.94 5.36
N ILE A 107 -1.24 1.93 4.49
CA ILE A 107 0.09 2.20 3.93
C ILE A 107 1.10 2.46 5.05
N ALA A 108 0.77 3.33 6.00
CA ALA A 108 1.66 3.69 7.11
C ALA A 108 1.98 2.48 8.03
N VAL A 109 0.98 1.67 8.36
CA VAL A 109 1.15 0.47 9.19
C VAL A 109 2.05 -0.56 8.50
N LEU A 110 1.78 -0.84 7.23
CA LEU A 110 2.58 -1.79 6.45
C LEU A 110 4.02 -1.31 6.25
N TYR A 111 4.21 -0.02 5.98
CA TYR A 111 5.54 0.58 5.90
C TYR A 111 6.32 0.42 7.21
N LYS A 112 5.70 0.75 8.35
CA LYS A 112 6.33 0.61 9.66
C LYS A 112 6.69 -0.85 9.96
N LYS A 113 5.82 -1.79 9.59
CA LYS A 113 6.08 -3.23 9.77
C LYS A 113 7.31 -3.67 8.99
N ARG A 114 7.42 -3.27 7.72
CA ARG A 114 8.58 -3.57 6.87
C ARG A 114 9.88 -2.98 7.43
N GLN A 115 9.85 -1.71 7.83
CA GLN A 115 11.03 -1.06 8.43
C GLN A 115 11.48 -1.76 9.72
N ASN A 116 10.53 -2.24 10.54
CA ASN A 116 10.85 -3.01 11.75
C ASN A 116 11.47 -4.37 11.42
N GLU A 117 10.95 -5.07 10.40
CA GLU A 117 11.49 -6.34 9.95
C GLU A 117 12.91 -6.18 9.36
N ARG A 118 13.19 -5.10 8.63
CA ARG A 118 14.56 -4.77 8.21
C ARG A 118 15.48 -4.53 9.40
N LYS A 119 15.05 -3.74 10.40
CA LYS A 119 15.86 -3.50 11.60
C LYS A 119 16.23 -4.79 12.33
N LYS A 120 15.30 -5.74 12.41
CA LYS A 120 15.54 -7.06 13.01
C LYS A 120 16.54 -7.92 12.22
N ASN A 121 16.69 -7.66 10.92
CA ASN A 121 17.57 -8.40 10.01
C ASN A 121 18.76 -7.54 9.54
N ASN A 122 19.23 -6.59 10.36
CA ASN A 122 20.36 -5.71 10.05
C ASN A 122 20.26 -4.96 8.70
N GLY A 123 19.05 -4.57 8.32
CA GLY A 123 18.75 -3.86 7.08
C GLY A 123 18.41 -4.76 5.88
N PHE A 124 18.65 -6.06 5.99
CA PHE A 124 18.41 -7.03 4.92
C PHE A 124 16.99 -7.61 4.95
N LEU A 125 16.51 -8.04 3.77
CA LEU A 125 15.30 -8.84 3.65
C LEU A 125 15.70 -10.33 3.70
N PRO A 126 15.07 -11.17 4.53
CA PRO A 126 15.42 -12.59 4.64
C PRO A 126 15.09 -13.37 3.35
N THR A 127 15.77 -14.49 3.10
CA THR A 127 15.62 -15.25 1.83
C THR A 127 14.21 -15.81 1.60
N ASN A 128 13.47 -16.15 2.66
CA ASN A 128 12.07 -16.60 2.61
C ASN A 128 11.05 -15.43 2.68
N TRP A 129 11.52 -14.20 2.48
CA TRP A 129 10.77 -12.97 2.71
C TRP A 129 9.41 -12.94 2.03
N SER A 130 9.29 -13.31 0.76
CA SER A 130 8.00 -13.18 0.06
C SER A 130 6.87 -14.01 0.66
N LYS A 131 7.16 -15.18 1.24
CA LYS A 131 6.14 -15.97 1.96
C LYS A 131 5.77 -15.33 3.29
N THR A 132 6.77 -14.96 4.10
CA THR A 132 6.54 -14.39 5.43
C THR A 132 5.92 -12.99 5.35
N ASN A 133 6.36 -12.17 4.41
CA ASN A 133 5.85 -10.82 4.14
C ASN A 133 4.40 -10.85 3.67
N LYS A 134 4.01 -11.82 2.82
CA LYS A 134 2.60 -12.00 2.44
C LYS A 134 1.72 -12.24 3.67
N VAL A 135 2.11 -13.19 4.53
CA VAL A 135 1.36 -13.51 5.76
C VAL A 135 1.35 -12.31 6.70
N ALA A 136 2.49 -11.63 6.87
CA ALA A 136 2.61 -10.43 7.68
C ALA A 136 1.72 -9.29 7.19
N GLN A 137 1.63 -9.05 5.87
CA GLN A 137 0.76 -8.04 5.29
C GLN A 137 -0.70 -8.39 5.51
N ILE A 138 -1.11 -9.63 5.23
CA ILE A 138 -2.49 -10.07 5.44
C ILE A 138 -2.90 -9.92 6.91
N ASN A 139 -2.05 -10.37 7.84
CA ASN A 139 -2.35 -10.25 9.27
C ASN A 139 -2.48 -8.78 9.70
N ALA A 140 -1.57 -7.90 9.26
CA ALA A 140 -1.64 -6.48 9.60
C ALA A 140 -2.90 -5.81 9.04
N LEU A 141 -3.35 -6.22 7.86
CA LEU A 141 -4.57 -5.70 7.25
C LEU A 141 -5.83 -6.24 7.95
N ASN A 142 -5.83 -7.51 8.38
CA ASN A 142 -6.90 -8.08 9.19
C ASN A 142 -6.99 -7.39 10.58
N ASP A 143 -5.85 -7.12 11.22
CA ASP A 143 -5.83 -6.40 12.51
C ASP A 143 -6.45 -4.99 12.38
N ILE A 144 -6.22 -4.31 11.25
CA ILE A 144 -6.85 -3.01 10.96
C ILE A 144 -8.37 -3.19 10.78
N GLU A 145 -8.81 -4.23 10.07
CA GLU A 145 -10.23 -4.54 9.89
C GLU A 145 -10.93 -4.85 11.23
N ASP A 146 -10.31 -5.64 12.11
CA ASP A 146 -10.89 -6.00 13.40
C ASP A 146 -10.96 -4.80 14.35
N GLN A 147 -9.94 -3.93 14.38
CA GLN A 147 -10.02 -2.64 15.10
C GLN A 147 -11.19 -1.77 14.61
N THR A 148 -11.52 -1.82 13.31
CA THR A 148 -12.69 -1.09 12.81
C THR A 148 -14.01 -1.71 13.26
N LYS A 149 -14.12 -3.04 13.33
CA LYS A 149 -15.33 -3.71 13.85
C LYS A 149 -15.58 -3.39 15.32
N GLU A 150 -14.52 -3.32 16.13
CA GLU A 150 -14.62 -2.86 17.53
C GLU A 150 -15.04 -1.38 17.62
N THR A 151 -14.51 -0.52 16.75
CA THR A 151 -14.82 0.92 16.76
C THR A 151 -16.23 1.21 16.23
N ILE A 152 -16.76 0.39 15.31
CA ILE A 152 -18.10 0.52 14.71
C ILE A 152 -19.15 -0.27 15.51
N ASN A 153 -18.81 -0.81 16.69
CA ASN A 153 -19.78 -1.45 17.56
C ASN A 153 -20.77 -0.41 18.14
N LEU A 154 -21.83 -0.16 17.36
CA LEU A 154 -22.94 0.76 17.62
C LEU A 154 -23.77 0.38 18.85
N ASP A 155 -23.53 -0.79 19.46
CA ASP A 155 -24.17 -1.21 20.71
C ASP A 155 -23.72 -0.35 21.92
N SER A 156 -22.68 0.47 21.75
CA SER A 156 -22.22 1.47 22.74
C SER A 156 -22.76 2.88 22.50
N VAL A 157 -23.44 3.14 21.38
CA VAL A 157 -24.13 4.42 21.15
C VAL A 157 -25.43 4.37 21.94
N LYS A 158 -25.42 4.92 23.17
CA LYS A 158 -26.65 5.19 23.92
C LYS A 158 -27.63 5.90 22.99
N LYS A 159 -28.77 5.25 22.72
CA LYS A 159 -29.89 5.90 22.04
C LYS A 159 -30.17 7.20 22.79
N PRO A 160 -30.27 8.36 22.10
CA PRO A 160 -30.74 9.57 22.73
C PRO A 160 -32.11 9.26 23.33
N THR A 161 -32.25 9.43 24.63
CA THR A 161 -33.53 9.33 25.32
C THR A 161 -34.46 10.36 24.67
N GLU A 162 -35.55 9.90 24.08
CA GLU A 162 -36.59 10.74 23.52
C GLU A 162 -37.13 11.66 24.63
N LEU A 163 -37.11 12.98 24.38
CA LEU A 163 -37.79 14.02 25.14
C LEU A 163 -38.89 14.60 24.26
#